data_AF-A0A849M8J3-F1
#
_entry.id   AF-A0A849M8J3-F1
#
_cell.length_a   1.000
_cell.length_b   1.000
_cell.length_c   1.000
_cell.angle_alpha   90.00
_cell.angle_beta   90.00
_cell.angle_gamma   90.00
#
_symmetry.space_group_name_H-M   'P 1'
#
loop_
_entity.id
_entity.type
_entity.pdbx_description
1 polymer ?
#
loop_
_entity_poly.entity_id
_entity_poly.type
_entity_poly.pdbx_seq_one_letter_code
_entity_poly.pdbx_strand_id
1 'polypeptide(L)'
;MTEKTQAHHHILPLSVYFTIAGILFVLTAVTVIVAGFDFGAFNLFVAMTVAVIKGSLVALYFMHLKYDNKLYGTALVLSLIFLAIFIGFTMLDTMYRGEIESIEGPSINKEAVIYNQDN
;
A
#
# COMPACT_ATOMS: atom_id res chain seq x y z
N MET A 1 33.00 28.77 33.99
CA MET A 1 31.63 28.25 34.16
C MET A 1 31.41 27.20 33.08
N THR A 2 31.59 25.93 33.42
CA THR A 2 31.49 24.79 32.50
C THR A 2 30.02 24.44 32.27
N GLU A 3 29.49 24.80 31.11
CA GLU A 3 28.16 24.38 30.66
C GLU A 3 28.24 22.91 30.19
N LYS A 4 27.55 22.03 30.91
CA LYS A 4 27.36 20.63 30.49
C LYS A 4 26.20 20.59 29.49
N THR A 5 26.49 20.72 28.21
CA THR A 5 25.53 20.40 27.14
C THR A 5 25.36 18.88 27.06
N GLN A 6 24.45 18.32 27.85
CA GLN A 6 24.03 16.92 27.73
C GLN A 6 22.73 16.86 26.92
N ALA A 7 22.85 17.03 25.60
CA ALA A 7 21.79 16.68 24.68
C ALA A 7 21.74 15.14 24.60
N HIS A 8 21.01 14.51 25.52
CA HIS A 8 20.70 13.09 25.43
C HIS A 8 19.76 12.87 24.23
N HIS A 9 20.36 12.64 23.06
CA HIS A 9 19.67 12.18 21.88
C HIS A 9 19.07 10.81 22.21
N HIS A 10 17.76 10.75 22.46
CA HIS A 10 17.06 9.51 22.80
C HIS A 10 16.94 8.64 21.53
N ILE A 11 18.06 8.05 21.12
CA ILE A 11 18.08 7.00 20.12
C ILE A 11 17.37 5.79 20.71
N LEU A 12 16.35 5.29 20.03
CA LEU A 12 15.64 4.10 20.46
C LEU A 12 16.64 2.93 20.56
N PRO A 13 16.56 2.12 21.62
CA PRO A 13 17.49 1.01 21.80
C PRO A 13 17.35 0.02 20.64
N LEU A 14 18.49 -0.38 20.08
CA LEU A 14 18.57 -1.28 18.93
C LEU A 14 17.77 -2.59 19.12
N SER A 15 17.59 -3.03 20.36
CA SER A 15 16.78 -4.19 20.73
C SER A 15 15.34 -4.12 20.25
N VAL A 16 14.73 -2.93 20.19
CA VAL A 16 13.35 -2.75 19.71
C VAL A 16 13.27 -3.07 18.22
N TYR A 17 14.22 -2.58 17.42
CA TYR A 17 14.24 -2.85 15.98
C TYR A 17 14.44 -4.33 15.68
N PHE A 18 15.36 -5.01 16.38
CA PHE A 18 15.58 -6.44 16.19
C PHE A 18 14.37 -7.28 16.61
N THR A 19 13.68 -6.91 17.68
CA THR A 19 12.45 -7.58 18.12
C THR A 19 11.38 -7.49 17.03
N ILE A 20 11.16 -6.30 16.48
CA ILE A 20 10.12 -6.09 15.46
C ILE A 20 10.53 -6.69 14.11
N ALA A 21 11.82 -6.66 13.76
CA ALA A 21 12.34 -7.39 12.61
C ALA A 21 12.00 -8.89 12.72
N GLY A 22 12.21 -9.50 13.89
CA GLY A 22 11.82 -10.88 14.15
C GLY A 22 10.32 -11.13 13.92
N ILE A 23 9.46 -10.25 14.46
CA ILE A 23 8.00 -10.33 14.24
C ILE A 23 7.65 -10.22 12.76
N LEU A 24 8.29 -9.32 12.01
CA LEU A 24 8.06 -9.13 10.58
C LEU A 24 8.50 -10.35 9.76
N PHE A 25 9.58 -11.03 10.15
CA PHE A 25 9.98 -12.29 9.53
C PHE A 25 8.92 -13.37 9.73
N VAL A 26 8.39 -13.51 10.95
CA VAL A 26 7.29 -14.45 11.24
C VAL A 26 6.05 -14.11 10.41
N LEU A 27 5.63 -12.85 10.37
CA LEU A 27 4.51 -12.41 9.54
C LEU A 27 4.75 -12.70 8.05
N THR A 28 5.99 -12.63 7.58
CA THR A 28 6.33 -12.95 6.19
C THR A 28 6.20 -14.45 5.92
N ALA A 29 6.64 -15.31 6.83
CA ALA A 29 6.39 -16.75 6.73
C ALA A 29 4.87 -17.03 6.69
N VAL A 30 4.08 -16.35 7.53
CA VAL A 30 2.62 -16.44 7.50
C VAL A 30 2.06 -16.01 6.14
N THR A 31 2.55 -14.91 5.52
CA THR A 31 2.08 -14.51 4.18
C THR A 31 2.36 -15.58 3.11
N VAL A 32 3.50 -16.25 3.17
CA VAL A 32 3.85 -17.32 2.22
C VAL A 32 2.93 -18.53 2.41
N ILE A 33 2.65 -18.91 3.66
CA ILE A 33 1.73 -20.01 3.98
C ILE A 33 0.31 -19.67 3.52
N VAL A 34 -0.17 -18.47 3.84
CA VAL A 34 -1.50 -17.99 3.42
C VAL A 34 -1.61 -17.95 1.90
N ALA A 35 -0.57 -17.55 1.18
CA ALA A 35 -0.57 -17.56 -0.28
C ALA A 35 -0.59 -18.97 -0.89
N GLY A 36 -0.12 -19.98 -0.15
CA GLY A 36 -0.15 -21.38 -0.58
C GLY A 36 -1.47 -22.11 -0.27
N PHE A 37 -2.31 -21.54 0.60
CA PHE A 37 -3.62 -22.11 0.94
C PHE A 37 -4.74 -21.39 0.18
N ASP A 38 -5.65 -22.18 -0.41
CA ASP A 38 -6.84 -21.64 -1.06
C ASP A 38 -8.01 -21.56 -0.07
N PHE A 39 -8.27 -20.35 0.42
CA PHE A 39 -9.42 -19.97 1.23
C PHE A 39 -10.63 -19.56 0.36
N GLY A 40 -10.58 -19.76 -0.96
CA GLY A 40 -11.63 -19.40 -1.90
C GLY A 40 -11.90 -17.90 -1.91
N ALA A 41 -13.16 -17.52 -1.69
CA ALA A 41 -13.59 -16.11 -1.68
C ALA A 41 -12.89 -15.26 -0.59
N PHE A 42 -12.37 -15.88 0.47
CA PHE A 42 -11.71 -15.17 1.57
C PHE A 42 -10.22 -14.90 1.33
N ASN A 43 -9.62 -15.41 0.23
CA ASN A 43 -8.19 -15.22 -0.07
C ASN A 43 -7.77 -13.76 -0.02
N LEU A 44 -8.52 -12.89 -0.71
CA LEU A 44 -8.22 -11.47 -0.75
C LEU A 44 -8.32 -10.82 0.64
N PHE A 45 -9.35 -11.17 1.41
CA PHE A 45 -9.56 -10.60 2.74
C PHE A 45 -8.45 -11.00 3.72
N VAL A 46 -8.05 -12.27 3.71
CA VAL A 46 -6.96 -12.76 4.57
C VAL A 46 -5.63 -12.15 4.15
N ALA A 47 -5.32 -12.13 2.84
CA ALA A 47 -4.09 -11.55 2.31
C ALA A 47 -3.97 -10.06 2.65
N MET A 48 -5.04 -9.29 2.47
CA MET A 48 -5.08 -7.86 2.81
C MET A 48 -4.95 -7.62 4.31
N THR A 49 -5.59 -8.44 5.15
CA THR A 49 -5.45 -8.32 6.61
C THR A 49 -4.00 -8.49 7.04
N VAL A 50 -3.31 -9.53 6.57
CA VAL A 50 -1.90 -9.77 6.94
C VAL A 50 -1.00 -8.66 6.39
N ALA A 51 -1.26 -8.19 5.17
CA ALA A 51 -0.52 -7.08 4.56
C ALA A 51 -0.65 -5.78 5.38
N VAL A 52 -1.87 -5.42 5.83
CA VAL A 52 -2.11 -4.24 6.65
C VAL A 52 -1.38 -4.33 7.99
N ILE A 53 -1.46 -5.46 8.69
CA ILE A 53 -0.76 -5.65 9.98
C ILE A 53 0.74 -5.47 9.80
N LYS A 54 1.33 -6.10 8.78
CA LYS A 54 2.76 -5.99 8.46
C LYS A 54 3.14 -4.54 8.16
N GLY A 55 2.36 -3.87 7.30
CA GLY A 55 2.57 -2.47 6.93
C GLY A 55 2.48 -1.52 8.12
N SER A 56 1.49 -1.70 9.01
CA SER A 56 1.35 -0.88 10.22
C SER A 56 2.54 -1.04 11.16
N LEU A 57 3.07 -2.25 11.35
CA LEU A 57 4.26 -2.47 12.17
C LEU A 57 5.49 -1.74 11.61
N VAL A 58 5.68 -1.80 10.29
CA VAL A 58 6.75 -1.07 9.61
C VAL A 58 6.57 0.44 9.77
N ALA A 59 5.37 0.97 9.51
CA ALA A 59 5.09 2.38 9.63
C ALA A 59 5.30 2.90 11.06
N LEU A 60 4.79 2.19 12.08
CA LEU A 60 4.88 2.65 13.46
C LEU A 60 6.32 2.66 14.01
N TYR A 61 7.13 1.67 13.66
CA TYR A 61 8.44 1.46 14.29
C TYR A 61 9.64 1.76 13.40
N PHE A 62 9.64 1.30 12.15
CA PHE A 62 10.76 1.53 11.22
C PHE A 62 10.70 2.91 10.56
N MET A 63 9.50 3.42 10.29
CA MET A 63 9.32 4.81 9.82
C MET A 63 9.23 5.81 10.98
N HIS A 64 9.51 5.39 12.22
CA HIS A 64 9.45 6.23 13.42
C HIS A 64 8.11 6.93 13.72
N LEU A 65 7.02 6.57 13.05
CA LEU A 65 5.74 7.27 13.16
C LEU A 65 5.17 7.32 14.60
N LYS A 66 5.48 6.31 15.42
CA LYS A 66 5.07 6.26 16.83
C LYS A 66 5.83 7.25 17.72
N TYR A 67 7.08 7.57 17.37
CA TYR A 67 8.00 8.32 18.22
C TYR A 67 8.25 9.74 17.71
N ASP A 68 7.98 9.99 16.44
CA ASP A 68 8.13 11.29 15.80
C ASP A 68 6.84 12.13 15.92
N ASN A 69 6.84 13.31 15.31
CA ASN A 69 5.73 14.24 15.31
C ASN A 69 4.48 13.64 14.65
N LYS A 70 3.31 13.86 15.27
CA LYS A 70 2.00 13.37 14.80
C LYS A 70 1.64 13.85 13.40
N LEU A 71 2.26 14.93 12.92
CA LEU A 71 2.12 15.44 11.56
C LEU A 71 2.41 14.39 10.49
N TYR A 72 3.44 13.56 10.69
CA TYR A 72 3.77 12.48 9.76
C TYR A 72 2.68 11.41 9.74
N GLY A 73 2.09 11.11 10.89
CA GLY A 73 0.96 10.18 11.02
C GLY A 73 -0.27 10.68 10.27
N THR A 74 -0.62 11.96 10.44
CA THR A 74 -1.73 12.57 9.69
C THR A 74 -1.49 12.61 8.19
N ALA A 75 -0.26 12.90 7.76
CA ALA A 75 0.10 12.90 6.34
C ALA A 75 -0.03 11.51 5.71
N LEU A 76 0.36 10.45 6.43
CA LEU A 76 0.21 9.07 5.99
C LEU A 76 -1.26 8.65 5.91
N VAL A 77 -2.08 9.01 6.89
CA VAL A 77 -3.52 8.70 6.84
C VAL A 77 -4.19 9.44 5.69
N LEU A 78 -3.85 10.71 5.48
CA LEU A 78 -4.36 11.49 4.37
C LEU A 78 -3.96 10.88 3.02
N SER A 79 -2.70 10.48 2.86
CA SER A 79 -2.24 9.86 1.62
C SER A 79 -2.93 8.52 1.34
N LEU A 80 -3.19 7.70 2.36
CA LEU A 80 -3.96 6.46 2.21
C LEU A 80 -5.42 6.71 1.82
N ILE A 81 -6.06 7.76 2.36
CA ILE A 81 -7.42 8.15 1.97
C ILE A 81 -7.45 8.58 0.50
N PHE A 82 -6.53 9.46 0.09
CA PHE A 82 -6.43 9.88 -1.31
C PHE A 82 -6.14 8.70 -2.24
N LEU A 83 -5.25 7.79 -1.85
CA LEU A 83 -4.97 6.57 -2.61
C LEU A 83 -6.21 5.70 -2.77
N ALA A 84 -6.97 5.48 -1.69
CA ALA A 84 -8.21 4.69 -1.74
C ALA A 84 -9.26 5.34 -2.66
N ILE A 85 -9.38 6.68 -2.61
CA ILE A 85 -10.26 7.45 -3.50
C ILE A 85 -9.83 7.25 -4.96
N PHE A 86 -8.54 7.42 -5.27
CA PHE A 86 -8.02 7.24 -6.63
C PHE A 86 -8.26 5.83 -7.15
N ILE A 87 -7.90 4.81 -6.37
CA ILE A 87 -8.14 3.40 -6.74
C ILE A 87 -9.63 3.16 -6.96
N GLY A 88 -10.49 3.65 -6.07
CA GLY A 88 -11.95 3.50 -6.19
C GLY A 88 -12.49 4.13 -7.49
N PHE A 89 -12.12 5.38 -7.79
CA PHE A 89 -12.53 6.03 -9.03
C PHE A 89 -11.99 5.34 -10.27
N THR A 90 -10.72 4.92 -10.28
CA THR A 90 -10.15 4.19 -11.41
C THR A 90 -10.82 2.84 -11.63
N MET A 91 -11.19 2.13 -10.55
CA MET A 91 -11.94 0.89 -10.66
C MET A 91 -13.35 1.11 -11.23
N LEU A 92 -14.07 2.12 -10.74
CA LEU A 92 -15.39 2.49 -11.27
C LEU A 92 -15.30 2.85 -12.76
N ASP A 93 -14.34 3.71 -13.11
CA ASP A 93 -14.08 4.09 -14.49
C ASP A 93 -13.81 2.85 -15.37
N THR A 94 -12.93 1.95 -14.94
CA THR A 94 -12.62 0.74 -15.71
C THR A 94 -13.81 -0.20 -15.86
N MET A 95 -14.66 -0.33 -14.84
CA MET A 95 -15.85 -1.20 -14.90
C MET A 95 -16.91 -0.67 -15.87
N TYR A 96 -17.16 0.64 -15.89
CA TYR A 96 -18.26 1.23 -16.66
C TYR A 96 -17.84 1.81 -18.03
N ARG A 97 -16.53 2.00 -18.28
CA ARG A 97 -16.02 2.60 -19.53
C ARG A 97 -16.52 1.91 -20.81
N GLY A 98 -16.63 0.58 -20.80
CA GLY A 98 -17.09 -0.20 -21.96
C GLY A 98 -18.60 -0.08 -22.24
N GLU A 99 -19.41 0.27 -21.24
CA GLU A 99 -20.86 0.45 -21.43
C GLU A 99 -21.15 1.71 -22.25
N ILE A 100 -20.34 2.75 -22.09
CA ILE A 100 -20.53 4.04 -22.79
C ILE A 100 -20.13 3.95 -24.27
N GLU A 101 -19.13 3.12 -24.61
CA GLU A 101 -18.71 2.84 -25.99
C GLU A 101 -19.85 2.21 -26.83
N SER A 102 -20.74 1.45 -26.19
CA SER A 102 -21.91 0.86 -26.87
C SER A 102 -22.96 1.89 -27.30
N ILE A 103 -22.99 3.06 -26.67
CA ILE A 103 -23.97 4.14 -26.92
C ILE A 103 -23.40 5.19 -27.89
N GLU A 104 -22.10 5.48 -27.80
CA GLU A 104 -21.44 6.51 -28.64
C GLU A 104 -20.78 5.96 -29.91
N GLY A 105 -20.69 4.64 -30.04
CA GLY A 105 -19.98 3.95 -31.13
C GLY A 105 -18.50 3.75 -30.78
N PRO A 106 -17.84 2.75 -31.40
CA PRO A 106 -16.46 2.42 -31.06
C PRO A 106 -15.54 3.62 -31.29
N SER A 107 -14.86 4.05 -30.22
CA SER A 107 -13.90 5.18 -30.26
C SER A 107 -12.69 4.89 -31.15
N ILE A 108 -12.48 3.62 -31.50
CA ILE A 108 -11.46 3.18 -32.46
C ILE A 108 -12.10 3.00 -33.83
N ASN A 109 -11.75 3.90 -34.75
CA ASN A 109 -12.05 3.73 -36.17
C ASN A 109 -11.20 2.58 -36.73
N LYS A 110 -11.82 1.41 -36.90
CA LYS A 110 -11.19 0.21 -37.47
C LYS A 110 -10.84 0.35 -38.96
N GLU A 111 -11.39 1.35 -39.64
CA GLU A 111 -11.11 1.68 -41.05
C GLU A 111 -10.00 2.74 -41.19
N ALA A 112 -9.40 3.20 -40.07
CA ALA A 112 -8.27 4.13 -40.13
C ALA A 112 -7.09 3.50 -40.89
N VAL A 113 -6.42 4.31 -41.73
CA VAL A 113 -5.28 3.92 -42.57
C VAL A 113 -4.17 3.18 -41.79
N ILE A 114 -4.04 3.46 -40.49
CA ILE A 114 -3.06 2.81 -39.59
C ILE A 114 -3.31 1.29 -39.43
N TYR A 115 -4.57 0.84 -39.54
CA TYR A 115 -4.96 -0.57 -39.43
C TYR A 115 -5.11 -1.26 -40.79
N ASN A 116 -5.12 -0.49 -41.87
CA ASN A 116 -5.03 -1.02 -43.22
C ASN A 116 -3.54 -1.24 -43.54
N GLN A 117 -2.97 -2.30 -42.97
CA GLN A 117 -1.69 -2.82 -43.44
C GLN A 117 -1.98 -3.53 -44.76
N ASP A 118 -1.63 -2.86 -45.85
CA ASP A 118 -1.71 -3.36 -47.22
C ASP A 118 -1.20 -4.80 -47.32
N ASN A 119 -2.00 -5.72 -47.86
CA ASN A 119 -1.59 -7.10 -48.17
C ASN A 119 -0.65 -7.15 -49.38
#